data_AF-A0A2H0SKE7-F1
#
_entry.id   AF-A0A2H0SKE7-F1
#
_cell.length_a   1.000
_cell.length_b   1.000
_cell.length_c   1.000
_cell.angle_alpha   90.00
_cell.angle_beta   90.00
_cell.angle_gamma   90.00
#
_symmetry.space_group_name_H-M   'P 1'
#
loop_
_entity.id
_entity.type
_entity.pdbx_description
1 polymer ?
#
loop_
_entity_poly.entity_id
_entity_poly.type
_entity_poly.pdbx_seq_one_letter_code
_entity_poly.pdbx_strand_id
1 'polypeptide(L)'
;MPFQVNRRLLYTLASGLVIFLGTFLAIQYASGAYRFTESGVSPVTGLLSANSFPNGAEVYIDDRLVSATDDTIYLKPGSYQIEIRKDGFWPWRKTVDVEGELVTQTNAQLFPIAPSLVPLTFTGVENVTPSPDGQKILYYTASASAQTKNGLYVLELVDNLLSLQRGPKQIAQNVPGIDLSQAQFIWSPDSTEVMVLAPEKELLVSASENNNLNRLPDISFQKSIIFSEWEEEMYVRERQFLGRFPEEVIEVATESAKNVYISPDKKRLLYTYVDDVPVVLPPNLVPPVPAPNNQPESRRLQTD
;
A
#
# COMPACT_ATOMS: atom_id res chain seq x y z
N MET A 1 62.66 41.47 16.22
CA MET A 1 62.28 40.32 17.07
C MET A 1 61.88 39.17 16.15
N PRO A 2 62.58 38.02 16.14
CA PRO A 2 62.16 36.90 15.30
C PRO A 2 60.97 36.20 15.93
N PHE A 3 59.86 36.07 15.19
CA PHE A 3 58.71 35.25 15.58
C PHE A 3 59.19 33.80 15.71
N GLN A 4 59.36 33.29 16.94
CA GLN A 4 59.55 31.87 17.18
C GLN A 4 58.21 31.16 16.99
N VAL A 5 57.96 30.67 15.78
CA VAL A 5 56.76 29.90 15.49
C VAL A 5 56.81 28.61 16.30
N ASN A 6 55.82 28.41 17.17
CA ASN A 6 55.72 27.23 18.01
C ASN A 6 55.50 26.00 17.11
N ARG A 7 56.48 25.09 17.08
CA ARG A 7 56.45 23.89 16.21
C ARG A 7 55.21 23.02 16.46
N ARG A 8 54.67 23.01 17.69
CA ARG A 8 53.43 22.30 18.01
C ARG A 8 52.23 22.90 17.29
N LEU A 9 52.16 24.24 17.19
CA LEU A 9 51.13 24.97 16.44
C LEU A 9 51.21 24.71 14.94
N LEU A 10 52.43 24.59 14.39
CA LEU A 10 52.65 24.21 12.99
C LEU A 10 52.13 22.80 12.70
N TYR A 11 52.43 21.81 13.56
CA TYR A 11 51.93 20.45 13.36
C TYR A 11 50.41 20.35 13.49
N THR A 12 49.79 21.09 14.42
CA THR A 12 48.32 21.11 14.55
C THR A 12 47.64 21.79 13.38
N LEU A 13 48.23 22.86 12.82
CA LEU A 13 47.69 23.51 11.62
C LEU A 13 47.87 22.62 10.39
N ALA A 14 49.02 21.94 10.26
CA ALA A 14 49.27 21.01 9.17
C ALA A 14 48.33 19.80 9.22
N SER A 15 48.11 19.20 10.40
CA SER A 15 47.15 18.09 10.53
C SER A 15 45.72 18.54 10.28
N GLY A 16 45.33 19.73 10.77
CA GLY A 16 44.03 20.34 10.46
C GLY A 16 43.82 20.56 8.96
N LEU A 17 44.85 21.04 8.24
CA LEU A 17 44.81 21.22 6.79
C LEU A 17 44.68 19.88 6.05
N VAL A 18 45.43 18.85 6.46
CA VAL A 18 45.36 17.52 5.85
C VAL A 18 43.98 16.90 6.06
N ILE A 19 43.41 17.01 7.27
CA ILE A 19 42.05 16.53 7.54
C ILE A 19 41.03 17.31 6.71
N PHE A 20 41.16 18.64 6.64
CA PHE A 20 40.26 19.47 5.85
C PHE A 20 40.30 19.12 4.36
N LEU A 21 41.51 19.03 3.77
CA LEU A 21 41.67 18.63 2.37
C LEU A 21 41.18 17.20 2.13
N GLY A 22 41.53 16.26 3.02
CA GLY A 22 41.12 14.87 2.91
C GLY A 22 39.59 14.72 2.95
N THR A 23 38.93 15.39 3.90
CA THR A 23 37.47 15.41 4.01
C THR A 23 36.83 16.11 2.81
N PHE A 24 37.39 17.23 2.35
CA PHE A 24 36.89 17.93 1.16
C PHE A 24 36.94 17.03 -0.09
N LEU A 25 38.07 16.35 -0.32
CA LEU A 25 38.22 15.41 -1.43
C LEU A 25 37.30 14.19 -1.27
N ALA A 26 37.13 13.66 -0.07
CA ALA A 26 36.21 12.55 0.20
C ALA A 26 34.75 12.93 -0.10
N ILE A 27 34.31 14.13 0.29
CA ILE A 27 32.96 14.64 -0.01
C ILE A 27 32.76 14.82 -1.51
N GLN A 28 33.74 15.41 -2.20
CA GLN A 28 33.67 15.60 -3.66
C GLN A 28 33.64 14.27 -4.43
N TYR A 29 34.34 13.25 -3.93
CA TYR A 29 34.27 11.89 -4.48
C TYR A 29 32.93 11.22 -4.19
N ALA A 30 32.41 11.32 -2.96
CA ALA A 30 31.16 10.69 -2.54
C ALA A 30 29.91 11.32 -3.16
N SER A 31 29.91 12.64 -3.38
CA SER A 31 28.80 13.38 -4.03
C SER A 31 28.72 13.16 -5.55
N GLY A 32 29.77 12.59 -6.17
CA GLY A 32 29.80 12.38 -7.62
C GLY A 32 30.02 13.66 -8.44
N ALA A 33 30.48 14.76 -7.81
CA ALA A 33 30.72 16.04 -8.45
C ALA A 33 31.77 15.97 -9.59
N TYR A 34 32.76 15.08 -9.44
CA TYR A 34 33.79 14.83 -10.44
C TYR A 34 33.98 13.33 -10.67
N ARG A 35 33.78 12.88 -11.92
CA ARG A 35 34.12 11.50 -12.33
C ARG A 35 35.23 11.49 -13.37
N PHE A 36 36.24 10.67 -13.12
CA PHE A 36 37.27 10.32 -14.10
C PHE A 36 36.72 9.21 -15.00
N THR A 37 36.43 9.55 -16.25
CA THR A 37 36.07 8.61 -17.33
C THR A 37 37.28 8.46 -18.27
N GLU A 38 37.29 7.43 -19.12
CA GLU A 38 38.35 7.23 -20.12
C GLU A 38 38.56 8.44 -21.06
N SER A 39 37.55 9.31 -21.19
CA SER A 39 37.58 10.55 -21.98
C SER A 39 37.93 11.82 -21.17
N GLY A 40 38.29 11.72 -19.89
CA GLY A 40 38.65 12.85 -19.02
C GLY A 40 37.75 13.02 -17.78
N VAL A 41 37.73 14.22 -17.20
CA VAL A 41 36.85 14.57 -16.07
C VAL A 41 35.48 14.97 -16.62
N SER A 42 34.44 14.18 -16.36
CA SER A 42 33.06 14.57 -16.68
C SER A 42 32.48 15.36 -15.50
N PRO A 43 31.93 16.56 -15.72
CA PRO A 43 31.28 17.32 -14.66
C PRO A 43 29.96 16.66 -14.26
N VAL A 44 29.68 16.71 -12.96
CA VAL A 44 28.40 16.50 -12.25
C VAL A 44 27.40 15.59 -12.98
N THR A 45 27.34 14.33 -12.56
CA THR A 45 26.29 13.39 -12.99
C THR A 45 25.21 13.27 -11.93
N GLY A 46 23.95 13.20 -12.34
CA GLY A 46 22.89 12.69 -11.48
C GLY A 46 22.84 11.16 -11.49
N LEU A 47 22.14 10.60 -10.51
CA LEU A 47 21.98 9.16 -10.32
C LEU A 47 20.53 8.78 -10.54
N LEU A 48 20.27 7.87 -11.48
CA LEU A 48 18.97 7.22 -11.60
C LEU A 48 19.05 5.82 -10.96
N SER A 49 18.38 5.65 -9.82
CA SER A 49 18.16 4.33 -9.22
C SER A 49 16.93 3.71 -9.88
N ALA A 50 17.15 2.82 -10.84
CA ALA A 50 16.10 2.17 -11.59
C ALA A 50 15.63 0.91 -10.85
N ASN A 51 14.55 1.01 -10.10
CA ASN A 51 13.97 -0.09 -9.33
C ASN A 51 12.53 -0.37 -9.78
N SER A 52 12.15 -1.65 -9.75
CA SER A 52 10.76 -2.07 -9.95
C SER A 52 10.40 -3.29 -9.11
N PHE A 53 9.11 -3.45 -8.86
CA PHE A 53 8.54 -4.72 -8.40
C PHE A 53 7.58 -5.28 -9.45
N PRO A 54 7.79 -6.51 -9.95
CA PRO A 54 8.92 -7.40 -9.65
C PRO A 54 10.24 -6.91 -10.28
N ASN A 55 11.36 -7.37 -9.71
CA ASN A 55 12.72 -7.03 -10.13
C ASN A 55 13.11 -7.69 -11.46
N GLY A 56 14.24 -7.30 -12.06
CA GLY A 56 14.74 -7.82 -13.34
C GLY A 56 13.89 -7.43 -14.55
N ALA A 57 13.28 -6.24 -14.51
CA ALA A 57 12.63 -5.64 -15.67
C ALA A 57 13.66 -4.87 -16.53
N GLU A 58 13.42 -4.75 -17.83
CA GLU A 58 14.23 -3.95 -18.75
C GLU A 58 13.97 -2.46 -18.53
N VAL A 59 15.04 -1.66 -18.53
CA VAL A 59 15.00 -0.20 -18.33
C VAL A 59 15.40 0.50 -19.63
N TYR A 60 14.46 1.25 -20.19
CA TYR A 60 14.63 2.09 -21.35
C TYR A 60 14.70 3.57 -20.94
N ILE A 61 15.65 4.30 -21.50
CA ILE A 61 15.83 5.74 -21.34
C ILE A 61 15.79 6.36 -22.73
N ASP A 62 14.81 7.25 -22.97
CA ASP A 62 14.55 7.87 -24.28
C ASP A 62 14.49 6.82 -25.40
N ASP A 63 13.66 5.80 -25.19
CA ASP A 63 13.43 4.66 -26.09
C ASP A 63 14.63 3.73 -26.34
N ARG A 64 15.74 3.90 -25.60
CA ARG A 64 16.93 3.04 -25.71
C ARG A 64 17.06 2.12 -24.51
N LEU A 65 17.27 0.84 -24.74
CA LEU A 65 17.58 -0.13 -23.69
C LEU A 65 18.95 0.22 -23.07
N VAL A 66 18.96 0.52 -21.77
CA VAL A 66 20.19 0.91 -21.04
C VAL A 66 20.62 -0.19 -20.08
N SER A 67 19.69 -0.73 -19.29
CA SER A 67 20.01 -1.74 -18.27
C SER A 67 18.75 -2.54 -17.87
N ALA A 68 18.85 -3.28 -16.77
CA ALA A 68 17.73 -3.86 -16.04
C ALA A 68 17.53 -3.16 -14.69
N THR A 69 16.39 -3.38 -14.04
CA THR A 69 16.08 -2.82 -12.72
C THR A 69 16.95 -3.44 -11.62
N ASP A 70 17.08 -2.73 -10.50
CA ASP A 70 18.09 -2.90 -9.43
C ASP A 70 19.50 -2.44 -9.85
N ASP A 71 19.55 -1.45 -10.75
CA ASP A 71 20.78 -0.83 -11.21
C ASP A 71 20.78 0.69 -10.94
N THR A 72 21.98 1.26 -10.86
CA THR A 72 22.20 2.70 -10.70
C THR A 72 22.87 3.26 -11.94
N ILE A 73 22.13 4.08 -12.69
CA ILE A 73 22.56 4.62 -13.98
C ILE A 73 23.02 6.06 -13.80
N TYR A 74 24.21 6.37 -14.30
CA TYR A 74 24.76 7.72 -14.28
C TYR A 74 24.26 8.49 -15.50
N LEU A 75 23.57 9.60 -15.25
CA LEU A 75 23.03 10.46 -16.30
C LEU A 75 23.56 11.88 -16.12
N LYS A 76 23.63 12.61 -17.23
CA LYS A 76 23.83 14.05 -17.13
C LYS A 76 22.55 14.67 -16.57
N PRO A 77 22.62 15.81 -15.87
CA PRO A 77 21.41 16.51 -15.46
C PRO A 77 20.55 16.85 -16.68
N GLY A 78 19.25 16.57 -16.60
CA GLY A 78 18.32 16.69 -17.73
C GLY A 78 17.01 15.93 -17.50
N SER A 79 16.05 16.12 -18.41
CA SER A 79 14.77 15.41 -18.40
C SER A 79 14.86 14.17 -19.30
N TYR A 80 14.40 13.03 -18.79
CA TYR A 80 14.47 11.74 -19.48
C TYR A 80 13.13 11.04 -19.46
N GLN A 81 12.76 10.39 -20.56
CA GLN A 81 11.62 9.49 -20.59
C GLN A 81 12.08 8.09 -20.17
N ILE A 82 11.61 7.65 -19.00
CA ILE A 82 11.92 6.33 -18.46
C ILE A 82 10.76 5.39 -18.77
N GLU A 83 11.09 4.25 -19.35
CA GLU A 83 10.15 3.16 -19.55
C GLU A 83 10.72 1.85 -18.97
N ILE A 84 9.96 1.22 -18.08
CA ILE A 84 10.33 -0.07 -17.49
C ILE A 84 9.38 -1.14 -18.02
N ARG A 85 9.95 -2.17 -18.66
CA ARG A 85 9.19 -3.25 -19.32
C ARG A 85 9.58 -4.60 -18.74
N LYS A 86 8.60 -5.47 -18.58
CA LYS A 86 8.84 -6.86 -18.23
C LYS A 86 7.82 -7.76 -18.90
N ASP A 87 8.27 -8.90 -19.41
CA ASP A 87 7.39 -9.87 -20.06
C ASP A 87 6.24 -10.30 -19.16
N GLY A 88 5.02 -10.22 -19.69
CA GLY A 88 3.80 -10.53 -18.96
C GLY A 88 3.28 -9.40 -18.05
N PHE A 89 3.90 -8.22 -18.07
CA PHE A 89 3.48 -7.04 -17.29
C PHE A 89 3.21 -5.82 -18.19
N TRP A 90 2.31 -4.94 -17.74
CA TRP A 90 2.09 -3.65 -18.36
C TRP A 90 3.33 -2.76 -18.18
N PRO A 91 3.78 -2.03 -19.23
CA PRO A 91 4.93 -1.16 -19.13
C PRO A 91 4.63 0.04 -18.23
N TRP A 92 5.62 0.42 -17.42
CA TRP A 92 5.56 1.64 -16.62
C TRP A 92 6.33 2.74 -17.35
N ARG A 93 5.73 3.93 -17.47
CA ARG A 93 6.34 5.09 -18.16
C ARG A 93 6.24 6.32 -17.28
N LYS A 94 7.35 7.05 -17.15
CA LYS A 94 7.39 8.34 -16.45
C LYS A 94 8.49 9.23 -17.02
N THR A 95 8.19 10.51 -17.18
CA THR A 95 9.21 11.53 -17.43
C THR A 95 9.83 11.94 -16.10
N VAL A 96 11.16 11.93 -16.04
CA VAL A 96 11.93 12.10 -14.82
C VAL A 96 13.01 13.15 -15.04
N ASP A 97 13.07 14.14 -14.15
CA ASP A 97 14.09 15.18 -14.13
C ASP A 97 15.27 14.73 -13.25
N VAL A 98 16.42 14.51 -13.87
CA VAL A 98 17.65 14.13 -13.18
C VAL A 98 18.45 15.39 -12.85
N GLU A 99 18.75 15.56 -11.58
CA GLU A 99 19.55 16.67 -11.06
C GLU A 99 20.96 16.18 -10.68
N GLY A 100 21.93 17.08 -10.76
CA GLY A 100 23.31 16.80 -10.38
C GLY A 100 23.45 16.48 -8.89
N GLU A 101 24.35 15.56 -8.54
CA GLU A 101 24.64 15.17 -7.14
C GLU A 101 23.46 14.53 -6.38
N LEU A 102 22.30 14.38 -7.02
CA LEU A 102 21.09 13.77 -6.45
C LEU A 102 20.83 12.38 -7.02
N VAL A 103 20.15 11.57 -6.19
CA VAL A 103 19.60 10.26 -6.59
C VAL A 103 18.12 10.42 -6.85
N THR A 104 17.72 10.17 -8.09
CA THR A 104 16.33 10.07 -8.53
C THR A 104 15.94 8.59 -8.58
N GLN A 105 14.79 8.22 -7.98
CA GLN A 105 14.33 6.84 -7.91
C GLN A 105 13.07 6.62 -8.77
N THR A 106 13.00 5.47 -9.46
CA THR A 106 11.80 5.12 -10.26
C THR A 106 10.71 4.45 -9.41
N ASN A 107 11.08 3.50 -8.55
CA ASN A 107 10.16 2.71 -7.69
C ASN A 107 8.90 2.22 -8.43
N ALA A 108 9.08 1.62 -9.60
CA ALA A 108 7.98 1.23 -10.48
C ALA A 108 7.24 -0.03 -9.97
N GLN A 109 5.93 0.05 -9.83
CA GLN A 109 5.08 -1.13 -9.60
C GLN A 109 4.52 -1.60 -10.95
N LEU A 110 4.92 -2.79 -11.39
CA LEU A 110 4.41 -3.37 -12.64
C LEU A 110 3.23 -4.29 -12.35
N PHE A 111 2.16 -4.16 -13.15
CA PHE A 111 0.96 -4.98 -13.03
C PHE A 111 0.95 -6.08 -14.09
N PRO A 112 0.66 -7.35 -13.74
CA PRO A 112 0.60 -8.43 -14.72
C PRO A 112 -0.52 -8.19 -15.73
N ILE A 113 -0.28 -8.51 -17.00
CA ILE A 113 -1.27 -8.38 -18.08
C ILE A 113 -2.39 -9.41 -17.91
N ALA A 114 -2.03 -10.62 -17.47
CA ALA A 114 -2.94 -11.72 -17.22
C ALA A 114 -2.70 -12.27 -15.80
N PRO A 115 -3.38 -11.75 -14.77
CA PRO A 115 -3.24 -12.29 -13.42
C PRO A 115 -3.71 -13.75 -13.36
N SER A 116 -2.98 -14.59 -12.64
CA SER A 116 -3.41 -15.97 -12.37
C SER A 116 -4.60 -15.95 -11.41
N LEU A 117 -5.74 -16.48 -11.85
CA LEU A 117 -6.90 -16.66 -10.98
C LEU A 117 -6.92 -18.10 -10.46
N VAL A 118 -6.94 -18.26 -9.14
CA VAL A 118 -7.13 -19.56 -8.48
C VAL A 118 -8.55 -19.57 -7.90
N PRO A 119 -9.36 -20.61 -8.15
CA PRO A 119 -10.69 -20.68 -7.56
C PRO A 119 -10.58 -20.80 -6.03
N LEU A 120 -11.37 -20.01 -5.32
CA LEU A 120 -11.45 -20.08 -3.86
C LEU A 120 -11.98 -21.45 -3.39
N THR A 121 -12.98 -21.98 -4.09
CA THR A 121 -13.53 -23.32 -3.90
C THR A 121 -13.85 -23.97 -5.24
N PHE A 122 -13.92 -25.30 -5.28
CA PHE A 122 -14.40 -26.06 -6.44
C PHE A 122 -15.92 -26.30 -6.42
N THR A 123 -16.58 -25.94 -5.32
CA THR A 123 -18.03 -26.12 -5.10
C THR A 123 -18.84 -24.88 -5.42
N GLY A 124 -18.18 -23.77 -5.76
CA GLY A 124 -18.82 -22.45 -5.82
C GLY A 124 -18.94 -21.81 -4.44
N VAL A 125 -19.24 -20.52 -4.44
CA VAL A 125 -19.50 -19.73 -3.22
C VAL A 125 -20.67 -18.80 -3.48
N GLU A 126 -21.42 -18.50 -2.44
CA GLU A 126 -22.56 -17.58 -2.46
C GLU A 126 -22.40 -16.55 -1.33
N ASN A 127 -23.11 -15.42 -1.44
CA ASN A 127 -23.19 -14.38 -0.41
C ASN A 127 -21.82 -13.94 0.14
N VAL A 128 -20.91 -13.63 -0.78
CA VAL A 128 -19.55 -13.21 -0.46
C VAL A 128 -19.56 -11.79 0.11
N THR A 129 -19.08 -11.60 1.34
CA THR A 129 -19.01 -10.27 1.97
C THR A 129 -17.62 -10.03 2.58
N PRO A 130 -16.95 -8.92 2.23
CA PRO A 130 -15.70 -8.54 2.89
C PRO A 130 -15.99 -8.03 4.31
N SER A 131 -15.05 -8.26 5.23
CA SER A 131 -15.10 -7.66 6.56
C SER A 131 -14.85 -6.14 6.49
N PRO A 132 -15.35 -5.35 7.46
CA PRO A 132 -15.15 -3.89 7.50
C PRO A 132 -13.68 -3.44 7.50
N ASP A 133 -12.78 -4.26 8.06
CA ASP A 133 -11.34 -4.00 8.02
C ASP A 133 -10.66 -4.38 6.68
N GLY A 134 -11.38 -5.02 5.77
CA GLY A 134 -10.87 -5.51 4.47
C GLY A 134 -9.89 -6.68 4.58
N GLN A 135 -9.77 -7.32 5.74
CA GLN A 135 -8.80 -8.38 5.99
C GLN A 135 -9.37 -9.79 5.86
N LYS A 136 -10.70 -9.93 5.85
CA LYS A 136 -11.39 -11.22 5.78
C LYS A 136 -12.49 -11.20 4.72
N ILE A 137 -12.83 -12.37 4.22
CA ILE A 137 -14.02 -12.59 3.39
C ILE A 137 -14.86 -13.67 4.05
N LEU A 138 -16.13 -13.35 4.31
CA LEU A 138 -17.16 -14.33 4.63
C LEU A 138 -17.78 -14.82 3.33
N TYR A 139 -18.04 -16.12 3.26
CA TYR A 139 -18.82 -16.68 2.17
C TYR A 139 -19.56 -17.94 2.63
N TYR A 140 -20.66 -18.25 1.94
CA TYR A 140 -21.35 -19.53 2.07
C TYR A 140 -20.88 -20.49 0.98
N THR A 141 -20.78 -21.78 1.30
CA THR A 141 -20.58 -22.84 0.30
C THR A 141 -21.42 -24.06 0.67
N ALA A 142 -21.89 -24.77 -0.35
CA ALA A 142 -22.56 -26.05 -0.23
C ALA A 142 -21.82 -27.11 -1.06
N SER A 143 -21.50 -28.24 -0.45
CA SER A 143 -20.93 -29.41 -1.09
C SER A 143 -22.01 -30.47 -1.33
N ALA A 144 -22.09 -30.96 -2.57
CA ALA A 144 -22.97 -32.09 -2.91
C ALA A 144 -22.52 -33.41 -2.25
N SER A 145 -21.23 -33.55 -1.89
CA SER A 145 -20.65 -34.80 -1.41
C SER A 145 -20.52 -34.91 0.11
N ALA A 146 -20.70 -33.81 0.85
CA ALA A 146 -20.55 -33.81 2.31
C ALA A 146 -21.35 -32.68 2.96
N GLN A 147 -22.52 -33.00 3.53
CA GLN A 147 -23.37 -32.04 4.25
C GLN A 147 -22.65 -31.29 5.37
N THR A 148 -21.67 -31.90 6.04
CA THR A 148 -20.90 -31.25 7.10
C THR A 148 -20.03 -30.08 6.61
N LYS A 149 -19.76 -30.01 5.29
CA LYS A 149 -19.04 -28.91 4.65
C LYS A 149 -19.97 -27.80 4.16
N ASN A 150 -21.28 -27.95 4.31
CA ASN A 150 -22.24 -26.90 3.94
C ASN A 150 -22.29 -25.90 5.07
N GLY A 151 -22.08 -24.61 4.78
CA GLY A 151 -22.13 -23.58 5.80
C GLY A 151 -21.26 -22.36 5.49
N LEU A 152 -20.95 -21.61 6.53
CA LEU A 152 -20.21 -20.36 6.46
C LEU A 152 -18.73 -20.57 6.69
N TYR A 153 -17.94 -19.91 5.85
CA TYR A 153 -16.50 -19.93 5.87
C TYR A 153 -15.96 -18.51 5.90
N VAL A 154 -14.85 -18.34 6.61
CA VAL A 154 -14.08 -17.11 6.63
C VAL A 154 -12.71 -17.40 6.02
N LEU A 155 -12.32 -16.59 5.04
CA LEU A 155 -10.99 -16.57 4.45
C LEU A 155 -10.25 -15.32 4.94
N GLU A 156 -9.04 -15.50 5.47
CA GLU A 156 -8.12 -14.39 5.73
C GLU A 156 -7.41 -13.98 4.42
N LEU A 157 -7.44 -12.69 4.10
CA LEU A 157 -6.80 -12.10 2.92
C LEU A 157 -5.37 -11.62 3.18
N VAL A 158 -5.03 -11.41 4.45
CA VAL A 158 -3.72 -10.92 4.88
C VAL A 158 -3.01 -12.06 5.59
N ASP A 159 -1.78 -12.34 5.16
CA ASP A 159 -0.94 -13.35 5.80
C ASP A 159 -0.55 -12.91 7.21
N ASN A 160 -1.10 -13.57 8.23
CA ASN A 160 -0.64 -13.40 9.60
C ASN A 160 0.50 -14.38 9.91
N LEU A 161 1.68 -13.86 10.25
CA LEU A 161 2.91 -14.64 10.52
C LEU A 161 2.73 -15.76 11.56
N LEU A 162 1.73 -15.64 12.43
CA LEU A 162 1.42 -16.57 13.52
C LEU A 162 0.26 -17.53 13.22
N SER A 163 -0.42 -17.43 12.08
CA SER A 163 -1.54 -18.32 11.75
C SER A 163 -1.02 -19.67 11.22
N LEU A 164 -1.21 -20.73 11.99
CA LEU A 164 -0.84 -22.11 11.59
C LEU A 164 -1.81 -22.73 10.58
N GLN A 165 -3.01 -22.16 10.41
CA GLN A 165 -4.01 -22.64 9.46
C GLN A 165 -4.12 -21.65 8.29
N ARG A 166 -3.43 -21.95 7.19
CA ARG A 166 -3.54 -21.20 5.94
C ARG A 166 -4.73 -21.75 5.15
N GLY A 167 -5.75 -20.92 4.96
CA GLY A 167 -6.90 -21.24 4.12
C GLY A 167 -8.25 -20.96 4.79
N PRO A 168 -9.36 -21.26 4.09
CA PRO A 168 -10.68 -20.97 4.62
C PRO A 168 -11.02 -21.78 5.87
N LYS A 169 -11.55 -21.10 6.88
CA LYS A 169 -12.01 -21.69 8.13
C LYS A 169 -13.53 -21.76 8.15
N GLN A 170 -14.08 -22.94 8.40
CA GLN A 170 -15.53 -23.07 8.63
C GLN A 170 -15.88 -22.49 9.99
N ILE A 171 -16.78 -21.51 10.02
CA ILE A 171 -17.23 -20.84 11.25
C ILE A 171 -18.64 -21.26 11.67
N ALA A 172 -19.43 -21.84 10.76
CA ALA A 172 -20.73 -22.40 11.08
C ALA A 172 -21.12 -23.48 10.06
N GLN A 173 -21.76 -24.54 10.52
CA GLN A 173 -22.36 -25.56 9.66
C GLN A 173 -23.84 -25.26 9.44
N ASN A 174 -24.34 -25.55 8.24
CA ASN A 174 -25.77 -25.53 7.97
C ASN A 174 -26.45 -26.64 8.80
N VAL A 175 -27.51 -26.31 9.53
CA VAL A 175 -28.21 -27.25 10.41
C VAL A 175 -29.68 -27.35 10.03
N PRO A 176 -30.37 -28.48 10.32
CA PRO A 176 -31.80 -28.58 10.12
C PRO A 176 -32.54 -27.45 10.87
N GLY A 177 -33.37 -26.70 10.15
CA GLY A 177 -34.16 -25.59 10.69
C GLY A 177 -33.51 -24.22 10.61
N ILE A 178 -32.28 -24.10 10.10
CA ILE A 178 -31.63 -22.82 9.83
C ILE A 178 -30.90 -22.94 8.48
N ASP A 179 -31.46 -22.33 7.43
CA ASP A 179 -30.86 -22.37 6.11
C ASP A 179 -29.97 -21.13 5.86
N LEU A 180 -28.66 -21.34 5.99
CA LEU A 180 -27.66 -20.31 5.77
C LEU A 180 -27.57 -19.85 4.30
N SER A 181 -28.08 -20.62 3.33
CA SER A 181 -28.04 -20.19 1.93
C SER A 181 -28.98 -19.00 1.65
N GLN A 182 -30.07 -18.90 2.41
CA GLN A 182 -31.08 -17.84 2.30
C GLN A 182 -30.84 -16.69 3.29
N ALA A 183 -29.79 -16.79 4.11
CA ALA A 183 -29.50 -15.80 5.14
C ALA A 183 -28.76 -14.58 4.57
N GLN A 184 -28.98 -13.42 5.19
CA GLN A 184 -28.15 -12.24 4.98
C GLN A 184 -27.08 -12.14 6.07
N PHE A 185 -25.92 -11.56 5.73
CA PHE A 185 -24.78 -11.47 6.61
C PHE A 185 -24.34 -10.02 6.78
N ILE A 186 -24.24 -9.58 8.02
CA ILE A 186 -23.75 -8.24 8.37
C ILE A 186 -22.61 -8.41 9.36
N TRP A 187 -21.44 -7.88 9.00
CA TRP A 187 -20.26 -7.91 9.84
C TRP A 187 -20.37 -6.91 10.98
N SER A 188 -19.82 -7.27 12.14
CA SER A 188 -19.57 -6.32 13.21
C SER A 188 -18.50 -5.29 12.79
N PRO A 189 -18.55 -4.06 13.33
CA PRO A 189 -17.59 -2.98 13.01
C PRO A 189 -16.12 -3.34 13.27
N ASP A 190 -15.89 -4.29 14.17
CA ASP A 190 -14.60 -4.81 14.57
C ASP A 190 -14.14 -6.06 13.81
N SER A 191 -14.96 -6.55 12.88
CA SER A 191 -14.66 -7.73 12.05
C SER A 191 -14.42 -9.01 12.87
N THR A 192 -15.00 -9.10 14.07
CA THR A 192 -14.91 -10.27 14.96
C THR A 192 -16.18 -11.13 14.96
N GLU A 193 -17.33 -10.53 14.68
CA GLU A 193 -18.64 -11.17 14.70
C GLU A 193 -19.38 -10.95 13.38
N VAL A 194 -20.33 -11.83 13.11
CA VAL A 194 -21.25 -11.74 11.97
C VAL A 194 -22.66 -11.94 12.49
N MET A 195 -23.52 -10.98 12.21
CA MET A 195 -24.95 -11.11 12.35
C MET A 195 -25.48 -11.91 11.15
N VAL A 196 -26.09 -13.06 11.45
CA VAL A 196 -26.71 -13.96 10.47
C VAL A 196 -28.22 -13.78 10.57
N LEU A 197 -28.81 -13.21 9.52
CA LEU A 197 -30.24 -12.98 9.39
C LEU A 197 -30.85 -14.10 8.53
N ALA A 198 -31.07 -15.27 9.12
CA ALA A 198 -31.78 -16.35 8.45
C ALA A 198 -33.30 -16.18 8.63
N PRO A 199 -34.14 -16.61 7.65
CA PRO A 199 -35.59 -16.49 7.75
C PRO A 199 -36.19 -17.14 9.01
N GLU A 200 -35.58 -18.22 9.48
CA GLU A 200 -36.07 -18.98 10.62
C GLU A 200 -35.58 -18.44 11.98
N LYS A 201 -34.39 -17.81 12.00
CA LYS A 201 -33.72 -17.40 13.23
C LYS A 201 -32.61 -16.39 12.95
N GLU A 202 -32.53 -15.34 13.77
CA GLU A 202 -31.45 -14.37 13.71
C GLU A 202 -30.39 -14.71 14.77
N LEU A 203 -29.13 -14.72 14.37
CA LEU A 203 -28.02 -15.20 15.20
C LEU A 203 -26.84 -14.22 15.15
N LEU A 204 -26.05 -14.24 16.22
CA LEU A 204 -24.73 -13.63 16.24
C LEU A 204 -23.68 -14.75 16.30
N VAL A 205 -22.78 -14.80 15.31
CA VAL A 205 -21.74 -15.83 15.22
C VAL A 205 -20.35 -15.21 15.29
N SER A 206 -19.42 -15.86 15.97
CA SER A 206 -18.01 -15.45 15.96
C SER A 206 -17.35 -15.81 14.63
N ALA A 207 -16.62 -14.87 14.02
CA ALA A 207 -15.87 -15.10 12.80
C ALA A 207 -14.55 -15.84 13.03
N SER A 208 -14.13 -16.01 14.28
CA SER A 208 -12.84 -16.64 14.64
C SER A 208 -12.98 -18.08 15.11
N GLU A 209 -14.20 -18.58 15.34
CA GLU A 209 -14.44 -19.90 15.93
C GLU A 209 -15.50 -20.69 15.15
N ASN A 210 -15.60 -22.00 15.42
CA ASN A 210 -16.65 -22.83 14.86
C ASN A 210 -17.87 -22.84 15.78
N ASN A 211 -18.94 -22.18 15.34
CA ASN A 211 -20.15 -21.94 16.10
C ASN A 211 -21.17 -23.07 15.90
N ASN A 212 -21.80 -23.49 16.99
CA ASN A 212 -22.92 -24.42 16.93
C ASN A 212 -24.25 -23.65 16.92
N LEU A 213 -24.84 -23.49 15.73
CA LEU A 213 -26.04 -22.69 15.51
C LEU A 213 -27.26 -23.13 16.36
N ASN A 214 -27.36 -24.42 16.69
CA ASN A 214 -28.43 -24.93 17.53
C ASN A 214 -28.36 -24.45 18.98
N ARG A 215 -27.16 -24.04 19.45
CA ARG A 215 -26.93 -23.58 20.83
C ARG A 215 -26.97 -22.06 20.98
N LEU A 216 -26.87 -21.33 19.88
CA LEU A 216 -26.88 -19.87 19.92
C LEU A 216 -28.29 -19.34 20.23
N PRO A 217 -28.41 -18.27 21.02
CA PRO A 217 -29.69 -17.62 21.24
C PRO A 217 -30.19 -16.93 19.96
N ASP A 218 -31.50 -16.77 19.85
CA ASP A 218 -32.10 -15.91 18.82
C ASP A 218 -31.97 -14.45 19.25
N ILE A 219 -31.37 -13.62 18.40
CA ILE A 219 -31.14 -12.19 18.68
C ILE A 219 -32.21 -11.28 18.06
N SER A 220 -33.31 -11.81 17.52
CA SER A 220 -34.34 -11.01 16.83
C SER A 220 -34.86 -9.82 17.65
N PHE A 221 -35.00 -9.98 18.97
CA PHE A 221 -35.43 -8.91 19.89
C PHE A 221 -34.31 -7.92 20.26
N GLN A 222 -33.05 -8.31 20.10
CA GLN A 222 -31.87 -7.49 20.39
C GLN A 222 -31.27 -6.84 19.14
N LYS A 223 -31.66 -7.30 17.94
CA LYS A 223 -31.13 -6.84 16.66
C LYS A 223 -31.09 -5.32 16.53
N SER A 224 -32.17 -4.63 16.87
CA SER A 224 -32.21 -3.17 16.76
C SER A 224 -31.23 -2.48 17.70
N ILE A 225 -31.00 -3.05 18.89
CA ILE A 225 -30.04 -2.53 19.87
C ILE A 225 -28.62 -2.78 19.34
N ILE A 226 -28.31 -4.01 18.93
CA ILE A 226 -27.00 -4.37 18.37
C ILE A 226 -26.67 -3.51 17.14
N PHE A 227 -27.64 -3.28 16.25
CA PHE A 227 -27.41 -2.39 15.10
C PHE A 227 -27.13 -0.96 15.50
N SER A 228 -27.86 -0.41 16.47
CA SER A 228 -27.60 0.94 16.96
C SER A 228 -26.22 1.06 17.59
N GLU A 229 -25.80 0.06 18.36
CA GLU A 229 -24.45 0.00 18.95
C GLU A 229 -23.36 -0.09 17.86
N TRP A 230 -23.57 -0.93 16.85
CA TRP A 230 -22.65 -1.09 15.74
C TRP A 230 -22.56 0.16 14.87
N GLU A 231 -23.66 0.85 14.62
CA GLU A 231 -23.69 2.12 13.88
C GLU A 231 -22.92 3.21 14.62
N GLU A 232 -23.10 3.33 15.94
CA GLU A 232 -22.34 4.25 16.78
C GLU A 232 -20.84 3.91 16.77
N GLU A 233 -20.49 2.63 16.89
CA GLU A 233 -19.10 2.19 16.84
C GLU A 233 -18.46 2.48 15.47
N MET A 234 -19.17 2.18 14.37
CA MET A 234 -18.73 2.53 13.02
C MET A 234 -18.48 4.02 12.87
N TYR A 235 -19.40 4.85 13.35
CA TYR A 235 -19.27 6.30 13.29
C TYR A 235 -18.05 6.82 14.07
N VAL A 236 -17.82 6.31 15.29
CA VAL A 236 -16.65 6.68 16.09
C VAL A 236 -15.37 6.25 15.39
N ARG A 237 -15.31 5.01 14.90
CA ARG A 237 -14.16 4.46 14.18
C ARG A 237 -13.85 5.26 12.93
N GLU A 238 -14.85 5.52 12.10
CA GLU A 238 -14.71 6.31 10.88
C GLU A 238 -14.16 7.71 11.16
N ARG A 239 -14.69 8.42 12.16
CA ARG A 239 -14.14 9.73 12.56
C ARG A 239 -12.71 9.66 13.07
N GLN A 240 -12.38 8.65 13.89
CA GLN A 240 -11.01 8.43 14.34
C GLN A 240 -10.04 8.11 13.18
N PHE A 241 -10.53 7.48 12.12
CA PHE A 241 -9.73 7.18 10.94
C PHE A 241 -9.58 8.40 10.04
N LEU A 242 -10.66 9.12 9.74
CA LEU A 242 -10.62 10.35 8.94
C LEU A 242 -9.71 11.39 9.60
N GLY A 243 -9.75 11.53 10.92
CA GLY A 243 -8.86 12.44 11.67
C GLY A 243 -7.36 12.12 11.60
N ARG A 244 -6.94 11.03 10.95
CA ARG A 244 -5.52 10.74 10.67
C ARG A 244 -5.04 11.34 9.35
N PHE A 245 -5.97 11.69 8.47
CA PHE A 245 -5.66 12.32 7.20
C PHE A 245 -5.58 13.84 7.39
N PRO A 246 -4.80 14.55 6.55
CA PRO A 246 -4.80 16.01 6.51
C PRO A 246 -6.20 16.55 6.20
N GLU A 247 -6.53 17.73 6.73
CA GLU A 247 -7.87 18.35 6.60
C GLU A 247 -8.30 18.48 5.13
N GLU A 248 -7.37 18.80 4.24
CA GLU A 248 -7.62 18.95 2.81
C GLU A 248 -8.04 17.63 2.14
N VAL A 249 -7.55 16.50 2.66
CA VAL A 249 -7.94 15.16 2.17
C VAL A 249 -9.32 14.79 2.70
N ILE A 250 -9.63 15.18 3.94
CA ILE A 250 -10.95 14.95 4.54
C ILE A 250 -12.02 15.71 3.76
N GLU A 251 -11.80 17.00 3.49
CA GLU A 251 -12.72 17.86 2.74
C GLU A 251 -13.03 17.26 1.35
N VAL A 252 -12.00 16.85 0.60
CA VAL A 252 -12.19 16.17 -0.70
C VAL A 252 -12.96 14.87 -0.55
N ALA A 253 -12.65 14.06 0.47
CA ALA A 253 -13.30 12.78 0.70
C ALA A 253 -14.78 12.92 1.10
N THR A 254 -15.15 13.98 1.82
CA THR A 254 -16.51 14.18 2.32
C THR A 254 -17.39 14.99 1.38
N GLU A 255 -16.83 15.97 0.67
CA GLU A 255 -17.61 16.94 -0.10
C GLU A 255 -17.59 16.67 -1.61
N SER A 256 -16.43 16.25 -2.15
CA SER A 256 -16.17 16.23 -3.59
C SER A 256 -15.90 14.84 -4.18
N ALA A 257 -16.09 13.77 -3.39
CA ALA A 257 -15.77 12.41 -3.79
C ALA A 257 -16.90 11.40 -3.54
N LYS A 258 -16.91 10.34 -4.34
CA LYS A 258 -17.70 9.11 -4.14
C LYS A 258 -16.78 7.91 -4.03
N ASN A 259 -17.32 6.77 -3.59
CA ASN A 259 -16.60 5.50 -3.53
C ASN A 259 -15.29 5.63 -2.73
N VAL A 260 -15.40 6.25 -1.55
CA VAL A 260 -14.26 6.50 -0.68
C VAL A 260 -13.96 5.22 0.09
N TYR A 261 -12.84 4.58 -0.24
CA TYR A 261 -12.38 3.35 0.38
C TYR A 261 -11.00 3.54 0.99
N ILE A 262 -10.79 2.98 2.17
CA ILE A 262 -9.50 3.02 2.86
C ILE A 262 -8.81 1.68 2.64
N SER A 263 -7.49 1.70 2.40
CA SER A 263 -6.71 0.47 2.30
C SER A 263 -6.72 -0.29 3.64
N PRO A 264 -6.64 -1.64 3.65
CA PRO A 264 -6.63 -2.42 4.90
C PRO A 264 -5.53 -2.03 5.90
N ASP A 265 -4.38 -1.53 5.40
CA ASP A 265 -3.27 -1.03 6.21
C ASP A 265 -3.49 0.41 6.73
N LYS A 266 -4.59 1.05 6.34
CA LYS A 266 -5.02 2.41 6.72
C LYS A 266 -4.03 3.50 6.34
N LYS A 267 -3.23 3.29 5.29
CA LYS A 267 -2.24 4.25 4.80
C LYS A 267 -2.64 4.95 3.50
N ARG A 268 -3.67 4.45 2.82
CA ARG A 268 -4.09 4.96 1.51
C ARG A 268 -5.61 5.13 1.47
N LEU A 269 -6.03 6.11 0.69
CA LEU A 269 -7.41 6.41 0.39
C LEU A 269 -7.61 6.28 -1.12
N LEU A 270 -8.56 5.45 -1.53
CA LEU A 270 -9.09 5.39 -2.88
C LEU A 270 -10.38 6.21 -2.89
N TYR A 271 -10.53 7.08 -3.88
CA TYR A 271 -11.75 7.87 -4.05
C TYR A 271 -11.95 8.17 -5.53
N THR A 272 -13.20 8.38 -5.92
CA THR A 272 -13.56 8.88 -7.24
C THR A 272 -13.95 10.34 -7.09
N TYR A 273 -13.23 11.24 -7.75
CA TYR A 273 -13.55 12.66 -7.76
C TYR A 273 -14.78 12.93 -8.63
N VAL A 274 -15.74 13.71 -8.16
CA VAL A 274 -17.05 13.86 -8.82
C VAL A 274 -17.43 15.30 -9.13
N ASP A 275 -16.73 16.27 -8.56
CA ASP A 275 -17.03 17.67 -8.79
C ASP A 275 -16.44 18.18 -10.10
N ASP A 276 -17.16 19.11 -10.75
CA ASP A 276 -16.72 19.74 -12.00
C ASP A 276 -15.62 20.81 -11.78
N VAL A 277 -15.43 21.26 -10.54
CA VAL A 277 -14.47 22.31 -10.19
C VAL A 277 -13.15 21.65 -9.79
N PRO A 278 -12.06 21.77 -10.57
CA PRO A 278 -10.81 21.07 -10.25
C PRO A 278 -10.21 21.54 -8.92
N VAL A 279 -9.95 20.59 -8.02
CA VAL A 279 -9.22 20.83 -6.77
C VAL A 279 -7.74 20.47 -6.96
N VAL A 280 -6.86 21.36 -6.51
CA VAL A 280 -5.42 21.11 -6.44
C VAL A 280 -5.07 20.86 -4.99
N LEU A 281 -4.68 19.62 -4.69
CA LEU A 281 -4.17 19.29 -3.37
C LEU A 281 -2.77 19.90 -3.18
N PRO A 282 -2.49 20.56 -2.04
CA PRO A 282 -1.20 21.19 -1.82
C PRO A 282 -0.06 20.16 -1.83
N PRO A 283 1.14 20.55 -2.28
CA PRO A 283 2.31 19.70 -2.12
C PRO A 283 2.62 19.53 -0.62
N ASN A 284 3.17 18.38 -0.22
CA ASN A 284 3.57 18.06 1.16
C ASN A 284 2.43 17.94 2.20
N LEU A 285 1.26 17.44 1.80
CA LEU A 285 0.16 17.07 2.71
C LEU A 285 0.58 16.16 3.87
N VAL A 286 1.59 15.32 3.66
CA VAL A 286 2.19 14.48 4.68
C VAL A 286 3.67 14.84 4.83
N PRO A 287 4.23 14.80 6.05
CA PRO A 287 5.65 15.04 6.26
C PRO A 287 6.49 14.14 5.34
N PRO A 288 7.47 14.69 4.61
CA PRO A 288 8.29 13.89 3.71
C PRO A 288 9.06 12.85 4.52
N VAL A 289 9.08 11.62 4.02
CA VAL A 289 9.99 10.59 4.53
C VAL A 289 11.44 11.00 4.25
N PRO A 290 12.43 10.53 5.04
CA PRO A 290 13.84 10.75 4.71
C PRO A 290 14.14 10.23 3.30
N ALA A 291 14.88 11.03 2.51
CA ALA A 291 15.13 10.79 1.08
C ALA A 291 13.84 10.62 0.25
N PRO A 292 12.94 11.63 0.25
CA PRO A 292 11.73 11.57 -0.57
C PRO A 292 12.11 11.62 -2.05
N ASN A 293 11.18 11.22 -2.91
CA ASN A 293 11.35 11.39 -4.33
C ASN A 293 11.60 12.88 -4.64
N ASN A 294 12.69 13.19 -5.36
CA ASN A 294 13.05 14.56 -5.72
C ASN A 294 12.24 15.09 -6.92
N GLN A 295 11.34 14.27 -7.47
CA GLN A 295 10.51 14.66 -8.60
C GLN A 295 9.38 15.60 -8.16
N PRO A 296 9.09 16.67 -8.91
CA PRO A 296 7.94 17.51 -8.64
C PRO A 296 6.66 16.70 -8.80
N GLU A 297 5.83 16.67 -7.75
CA GLU A 297 4.51 16.03 -7.76
C GLU A 297 3.43 17.10 -7.81
N SER A 298 2.54 17.02 -8.79
CA SER A 298 1.29 17.80 -8.79
C SER A 298 0.11 16.85 -8.82
N ARG A 299 -0.85 17.03 -7.91
CA ARG A 299 -2.12 16.30 -7.90
C ARG A 299 -3.24 17.25 -8.25
N ARG A 300 -3.68 17.19 -9.50
CA ARG A 300 -4.84 17.92 -10.00
C ARG A 300 -5.98 16.93 -10.19
N LEU A 301 -7.05 17.11 -9.44
CA LEU A 301 -8.24 16.27 -9.49
C LEU A 301 -9.25 16.88 -10.47
N GLN A 302 -9.71 16.09 -11.43
CA GLN A 302 -10.70 16.46 -12.44
C GLN A 302 -11.58 15.23 -12.68
N THR A 303 -12.83 15.46 -13.07
CA THR A 303 -13.71 14.42 -13.60
C THR A 303 -13.17 13.95 -14.96
N ASP A 304 -13.30 12.64 -15.22
CA ASP A 304 -13.00 12.02 -16.52
C ASP A 304 -14.05 12.40 -17.58
#